data_AF-A0A346D4C2-F1
#
_entry.id   AF-A0A346D4C2-F1
#
_cell.length_a   1.000
_cell.length_b   1.000
_cell.length_c   1.000
_cell.angle_alpha   90.00
_cell.angle_beta   90.00
_cell.angle_gamma   90.00
#
_symmetry.space_group_name_H-M   'P 1'
#
loop_
_entity.id
_entity.type
_entity.pdbx_description
1 polymer ?
#
loop_
_entity_poly.entity_id
_entity_poly.type
_entity_poly.pdbx_seq_one_letter_code
_entity_poly.pdbx_strand_id
1 'polypeptide(L)'
;HVVQGIAYHSEVLQYSKDVKEVFESVVFAEMCTALTTAGGCCFLCQVVPKQYLPRIASGILAMIMQMLILCWPPDSLQEESLRVAHAAYSLRWYDWTGKEGKLIYIIITKSHQPVVITAKKMIAISLQTFVWLLKSTFSMFTLL
;
A
#
# COMPACT_ATOMS: atom_id res chain seq x y z
N HIS A 1 -27.72 16.02 -15.60
CA HIS A 1 -26.30 16.37 -15.45
C HIS A 1 -25.80 16.31 -14.01
N VAL A 2 -26.31 17.07 -13.04
CA VAL A 2 -25.84 17.01 -11.62
C VAL A 2 -26.03 15.64 -10.95
N VAL A 3 -27.14 14.94 -11.24
CA VAL A 3 -27.42 13.59 -10.69
C VAL A 3 -26.45 12.53 -11.23
N GLN A 4 -26.02 12.63 -12.49
CA GLN A 4 -25.01 11.74 -13.07
C GLN A 4 -23.62 11.96 -12.45
N GLY A 5 -23.26 13.21 -12.12
CA GLY A 5 -22.01 13.51 -11.41
C GLY A 5 -21.98 12.93 -9.99
N ILE A 6 -23.12 12.91 -9.30
CA ILE A 6 -23.25 12.30 -7.95
C ILE A 6 -23.16 10.78 -8.04
N ALA A 7 -23.84 10.16 -9.01
CA ALA A 7 -23.79 8.71 -9.23
C ALA A 7 -22.36 8.25 -9.56
N TYR A 8 -21.69 8.94 -10.49
CA TYR A 8 -20.31 8.65 -10.87
C TYR A 8 -19.34 8.82 -9.69
N HIS A 9 -19.47 9.90 -8.92
CA HIS A 9 -18.62 10.10 -7.75
C HIS A 9 -18.83 9.03 -6.68
N SER A 10 -20.08 8.61 -6.43
CA SER A 10 -20.40 7.52 -5.50
C SER A 10 -19.81 6.18 -5.97
N GLU A 11 -19.87 5.90 -7.27
CA GLU A 11 -19.34 4.69 -7.88
C GLU A 11 -17.82 4.63 -7.78
N VAL A 12 -17.11 5.72 -8.11
CA VAL A 12 -15.65 5.84 -7.95
C VAL A 12 -15.22 5.67 -6.48
N LEU A 13 -15.99 6.23 -5.55
CA LEU A 13 -15.76 6.06 -4.11
C LEU A 13 -15.94 4.60 -3.65
N GLN A 14 -16.87 3.88 -4.24
CA GLN A 14 -17.13 2.48 -3.92
C GLN A 14 -16.01 1.59 -4.46
N TYR A 15 -15.61 1.79 -5.72
CA TYR A 15 -14.45 1.10 -6.30
C TYR A 15 -13.16 1.33 -5.52
N SER A 16 -12.90 2.55 -5.04
CA SER A 16 -11.72 2.84 -4.23
C SER A 16 -11.72 2.09 -2.88
N LYS A 17 -12.90 1.89 -2.27
CA LYS A 17 -13.02 1.10 -1.04
C LYS A 17 -12.77 -0.38 -1.29
N ASP A 18 -13.34 -0.92 -2.35
CA ASP A 18 -13.20 -2.35 -2.69
C ASP A 18 -11.74 -2.69 -3.01
N VAL A 19 -11.06 -1.83 -3.80
CA VAL A 19 -9.62 -1.96 -4.07
C VAL A 19 -8.82 -1.90 -2.77
N LYS A 20 -9.14 -0.97 -1.87
CA LYS A 20 -8.47 -0.86 -0.57
C LYS A 20 -8.64 -2.14 0.25
N GLU A 21 -9.84 -2.69 0.36
CA GLU A 21 -10.11 -3.90 1.15
C GLU A 21 -9.36 -5.14 0.61
N VAL A 22 -9.34 -5.32 -0.71
CA VAL A 22 -8.59 -6.39 -1.36
C VAL A 22 -7.09 -6.27 -1.07
N PHE A 23 -6.52 -5.06 -1.24
CA PHE A 23 -5.10 -4.84 -0.95
C PHE A 23 -4.76 -5.03 0.52
N GLU A 24 -5.62 -4.60 1.44
CA GLU A 24 -5.42 -4.81 2.88
C GLU A 24 -5.36 -6.30 3.23
N SER A 25 -6.21 -7.12 2.62
CA SER A 25 -6.24 -8.57 2.82
C SER A 25 -5.01 -9.26 2.25
N VAL A 26 -4.60 -8.87 1.02
CA VAL A 26 -3.39 -9.41 0.36
C VAL A 26 -2.13 -9.09 1.16
N VAL A 27 -1.97 -7.85 1.63
CA VAL A 27 -0.78 -7.47 2.42
C VAL A 27 -0.74 -8.16 3.78
N PHE A 28 -1.90 -8.38 4.40
CA PHE A 28 -1.95 -9.15 5.63
C PHE A 28 -1.45 -10.58 5.43
N ALA A 29 -1.86 -11.23 4.35
CA ALA A 29 -1.37 -12.57 3.99
C ALA A 29 0.15 -12.57 3.72
N GLU A 30 0.65 -11.57 3.00
CA GLU A 30 2.08 -11.41 2.71
C GLU A 30 2.93 -11.15 3.96
N MET A 31 2.40 -10.45 4.96
CA MET A 31 3.09 -10.34 6.26
C MET A 31 3.22 -11.68 6.97
N CYS A 32 2.17 -12.52 6.95
CA CYS A 32 2.22 -13.85 7.54
C CYS A 32 3.23 -14.77 6.84
N THR A 33 3.27 -14.74 5.50
CA THR A 33 4.25 -15.53 4.71
C THR A 33 5.67 -15.02 4.94
N ALA A 34 5.88 -13.70 5.02
CA ALA A 34 7.19 -13.11 5.29
C ALA A 34 7.73 -13.51 6.67
N LEU A 35 6.91 -13.49 7.72
CA LEU A 35 7.32 -13.89 9.07
C LEU A 35 7.71 -15.37 9.14
N THR A 36 6.91 -16.25 8.53
CA THR A 36 7.18 -17.69 8.50
C THR A 36 8.42 -18.02 7.68
N THR A 37 8.62 -17.35 6.56
CA THR A 37 9.80 -17.56 5.69
C THR A 37 11.06 -16.97 6.30
N ALA A 38 11.01 -15.79 6.94
CA ALA A 38 12.16 -15.23 7.65
C ALA A 38 12.63 -16.16 8.78
N GLY A 39 11.70 -16.66 9.60
CA GLY A 39 12.02 -17.62 10.67
C GLY A 39 12.59 -18.94 10.13
N GLY A 40 11.98 -19.51 9.09
CA GLY A 40 12.46 -20.73 8.45
C GLY A 40 13.83 -20.58 7.80
N CYS A 41 14.06 -19.49 7.08
CA CYS A 41 15.36 -19.19 6.45
C CYS A 41 16.47 -19.00 7.50
N CYS A 42 16.20 -18.30 8.60
CA CYS A 42 17.16 -18.14 9.70
C CYS A 42 17.55 -19.48 10.34
N PHE A 43 16.58 -20.37 10.60
CA PHE A 43 16.87 -21.70 11.14
C PHE A 43 17.67 -22.57 10.16
N LEU A 44 17.30 -22.57 8.88
CA LEU A 44 18.00 -23.34 7.85
C LEU A 44 19.45 -22.86 7.63
N CYS A 45 19.73 -21.56 7.80
CA CYS A 45 21.10 -21.03 7.73
C CYS A 45 22.05 -21.60 8.79
N GLN A 46 21.54 -22.00 9.97
CA GLN A 46 22.37 -22.59 11.02
C GLN A 46 22.58 -24.10 10.85
N VAL A 47 21.56 -24.81 10.36
CA VAL A 47 21.55 -26.29 10.30
C VAL A 47 22.17 -26.82 9.01
N VAL A 48 22.04 -26.09 7.90
CA VAL A 48 22.32 -26.61 6.56
C VAL A 48 23.72 -26.22 6.08
N PRO A 49 24.49 -27.13 5.45
CA PRO A 49 25.79 -26.79 4.88
C PRO A 49 25.69 -25.71 3.80
N LYS A 50 26.79 -24.95 3.63
CA LYS A 50 26.89 -23.78 2.74
C LYS A 50 26.45 -24.02 1.29
N GLN A 51 26.38 -25.27 0.84
CA GLN A 51 25.93 -25.68 -0.49
C GLN A 51 24.46 -25.30 -0.79
N TYR A 52 23.60 -25.14 0.24
CA TYR A 52 22.19 -24.79 0.06
C TYR A 52 21.90 -23.29 0.25
N LEU A 53 22.89 -22.48 0.65
CA LEU A 53 22.79 -21.02 0.71
C LEU A 53 22.23 -20.36 -0.56
N PRO A 54 22.61 -20.74 -1.80
CA PRO A 54 22.05 -20.10 -3.00
C PRO A 54 20.53 -20.31 -3.11
N ARG A 55 20.01 -21.43 -2.59
CA ARG A 55 18.58 -21.73 -2.62
C ARG A 55 17.81 -20.84 -1.64
N ILE A 56 18.35 -20.65 -0.44
CA ILE A 56 17.80 -19.74 0.57
C ILE A 56 17.85 -18.30 0.08
N ALA A 57 18.99 -17.87 -0.49
CA ALA A 57 19.16 -16.53 -1.05
C ALA A 57 18.16 -16.24 -2.18
N SER A 58 17.88 -17.22 -3.05
CA SER A 58 16.87 -17.08 -4.12
C SER A 58 15.46 -16.89 -3.58
N GLY A 59 15.11 -17.54 -2.47
CA GLY A 59 13.80 -17.37 -1.81
C GLY A 59 13.64 -15.99 -1.18
N ILE A 60 14.68 -15.50 -0.50
CA ILE A 60 14.69 -14.13 0.07
C ILE A 60 14.56 -13.09 -1.05
N LEU A 61 15.29 -13.27 -2.15
CA LEU A 61 15.22 -12.37 -3.31
C LEU A 61 13.82 -12.37 -3.93
N ALA A 62 13.18 -13.54 -4.07
CA ALA A 62 11.82 -13.65 -4.59
C ALA A 62 10.80 -12.90 -3.71
N MET A 63 10.91 -13.01 -2.38
CA MET A 63 10.06 -12.26 -1.45
C MET A 63 10.25 -10.74 -1.56
N ILE A 64 11.49 -10.30 -1.67
CA ILE A 64 11.79 -8.86 -1.87
C ILE A 64 11.14 -8.37 -3.17
N MET A 65 11.22 -9.15 -4.24
CA MET A 65 10.58 -8.81 -5.52
C MET A 65 9.05 -8.76 -5.41
N GLN A 66 8.42 -9.75 -4.75
CA GLN A 66 6.97 -9.74 -4.52
C GLN A 66 6.52 -8.49 -3.74
N MET A 67 7.24 -8.15 -2.66
CA MET A 67 6.93 -6.94 -1.88
C MET A 67 7.11 -5.65 -2.68
N LEU A 68 8.13 -5.55 -3.53
CA LEU A 68 8.32 -4.40 -4.42
C LEU A 68 7.17 -4.25 -5.41
N ILE A 69 6.74 -5.36 -6.03
CA ILE A 69 5.62 -5.37 -6.97
C ILE A 69 4.30 -4.97 -6.28
N LEU A 70 4.09 -5.40 -5.04
CA LEU A 70 2.90 -5.06 -4.25
C LEU A 70 2.90 -3.62 -3.72
N CYS A 71 4.07 -3.08 -3.39
CA CYS A 71 4.19 -1.74 -2.82
C CYS A 71 4.19 -0.63 -3.88
N TRP A 72 4.51 -0.95 -5.15
CA TRP A 72 4.58 0.04 -6.24
C TRP A 72 3.23 0.68 -6.60
N PRO A 73 2.12 -0.08 -6.82
CA PRO A 73 0.83 0.50 -7.17
C PRO A 73 0.24 1.43 -6.09
N PRO A 74 0.24 1.07 -4.79
CA PRO A 74 -0.24 1.94 -3.71
C PRO A 74 0.46 3.30 -3.65
N ASP A 75 1.78 3.30 -3.79
CA ASP A 75 2.62 4.50 -3.66
C ASP A 75 2.37 5.46 -4.84
N SER A 76 2.34 4.91 -6.07
CA SER A 76 2.01 5.66 -7.28
C SER A 76 0.56 6.20 -7.26
N LEU A 77 -0.39 5.37 -6.79
CA LEU A 77 -1.79 5.78 -6.66
C LEU A 77 -1.96 6.89 -5.62
N GLN A 78 -1.18 6.85 -4.54
CA GLN A 78 -1.18 7.89 -3.51
C GLN A 78 -0.64 9.22 -4.05
N GLU A 79 0.44 9.20 -4.84
CA GLU A 79 1.00 10.39 -5.47
C GLU A 79 0.02 11.01 -6.48
N GLU A 80 -0.58 10.19 -7.35
CA GLU A 80 -1.56 10.66 -8.33
C GLU A 80 -2.84 11.18 -7.66
N SER A 81 -3.31 10.55 -6.58
CA SER A 81 -4.43 11.08 -5.78
C SER A 81 -4.14 12.47 -5.23
N LEU A 82 -2.92 12.72 -4.74
CA LEU A 82 -2.49 14.03 -4.25
C LEU A 82 -2.42 15.08 -5.38
N ARG A 83 -1.94 14.70 -6.57
CA ARG A 83 -1.92 15.58 -7.75
C ARG A 83 -3.33 15.97 -8.19
N VAL A 84 -4.25 15.01 -8.22
CA VAL A 84 -5.67 15.27 -8.52
C VAL A 84 -6.28 16.18 -7.45
N ALA A 85 -5.93 16.00 -6.18
CA ALA A 85 -6.35 16.90 -5.09
C ALA A 85 -5.91 18.35 -5.32
N HIS A 86 -4.64 18.52 -5.67
CA HIS A 86 -4.04 19.83 -5.89
C HIS A 86 -4.61 20.52 -7.15
N ALA A 87 -4.85 19.76 -8.23
CA ALA A 87 -5.51 20.26 -9.43
C ALA A 87 -6.98 20.61 -9.17
N ALA A 88 -7.69 19.83 -8.35
CA ALA A 88 -9.04 20.15 -7.92
C ALA A 88 -9.09 21.43 -7.05
N TYR A 89 -8.08 21.65 -6.21
CA TYR A 89 -7.95 22.84 -5.37
C TYR A 89 -7.67 24.12 -6.17
N SER A 90 -6.95 24.04 -7.29
CA SER A 90 -6.62 25.19 -8.14
C SER A 90 -7.79 25.66 -9.02
N LEU A 91 -8.86 24.88 -9.14
CA LEU A 91 -10.12 25.37 -9.71
C LEU A 91 -10.70 26.46 -8.81
N ARG A 92 -11.39 27.45 -9.40
CA ARG A 92 -12.12 28.50 -8.67
C ARG A 92 -13.41 27.93 -8.05
N TRP A 93 -13.28 26.86 -7.28
CA TRP A 93 -14.39 26.14 -6.66
C TRP A 93 -15.17 27.00 -5.65
N TYR A 94 -14.52 28.05 -5.11
CA TYR A 94 -15.14 29.06 -4.26
C TYR A 94 -16.18 29.93 -4.99
N ASP A 95 -16.07 30.08 -6.31
CA ASP A 95 -17.03 30.83 -7.13
C ASP A 95 -18.27 29.97 -7.49
N TRP A 96 -18.23 28.66 -7.24
CA TRP A 96 -19.32 27.74 -7.54
C TRP A 96 -20.26 27.57 -6.35
N THR A 97 -21.30 28.40 -6.31
CA THR A 97 -22.37 28.33 -5.31
C THR A 97 -23.40 27.27 -5.70
N GLY A 98 -23.26 26.04 -5.15
CA GLY A 98 -24.24 24.97 -5.38
C GLY A 98 -23.77 23.56 -5.01
N LYS A 99 -24.50 22.55 -5.51
CA LYS A 99 -24.17 21.12 -5.31
C LYS A 99 -22.80 20.75 -5.89
N GLU A 100 -22.35 21.46 -6.92
CA GLU A 100 -21.08 21.25 -7.63
C GLU A 100 -19.88 21.67 -6.78
N GLY A 101 -19.96 22.83 -6.09
CA GLY A 101 -18.93 23.26 -5.13
C GLY A 101 -18.80 22.31 -3.93
N LYS A 102 -19.93 21.75 -3.45
CA LYS A 102 -19.92 20.70 -2.41
C LYS A 102 -19.23 19.42 -2.87
N LEU A 103 -19.43 19.02 -4.13
CA LEU A 103 -18.82 17.82 -4.71
C LEU A 103 -17.31 17.98 -4.85
N ILE A 104 -16.85 19.13 -5.37
CA ILE A 104 -15.42 19.45 -5.47
C ILE A 104 -14.79 19.53 -4.08
N TYR A 105 -15.46 20.13 -3.10
CA TYR A 105 -14.99 20.15 -1.71
C TYR A 105 -14.83 18.74 -1.12
N ILE A 106 -15.78 17.82 -1.40
CA ILE A 106 -15.68 16.41 -0.98
C ILE A 106 -14.52 15.72 -1.71
N ILE A 107 -14.37 15.93 -3.01
CA ILE A 107 -13.26 15.38 -3.81
C ILE A 107 -11.93 15.85 -3.22
N ILE A 108 -11.72 17.17 -3.07
CA ILE A 108 -10.52 17.77 -2.48
C ILE A 108 -10.24 17.21 -1.09
N THR A 109 -11.25 17.17 -0.21
CA THR A 109 -11.10 16.66 1.17
C THR A 109 -10.75 15.16 1.18
N LYS A 110 -11.29 14.39 0.24
CA LYS A 110 -11.06 12.94 0.12
C LYS A 110 -9.74 12.60 -0.57
N SER A 111 -9.28 13.41 -1.52
CA SER A 111 -8.00 13.25 -2.19
C SER A 111 -6.84 13.85 -1.39
N HIS A 112 -7.11 14.82 -0.49
CA HIS A 112 -6.18 15.27 0.56
C HIS A 112 -6.04 14.28 1.71
N GLN A 113 -7.01 13.36 1.90
CA GLN A 113 -6.77 12.20 2.75
C GLN A 113 -5.91 11.23 1.95
N PRO A 114 -4.61 11.08 2.26
CA PRO A 114 -3.81 10.08 1.58
C PRO A 114 -4.57 8.76 1.71
N VAL A 115 -4.79 8.08 0.58
CA VAL A 115 -5.26 6.70 0.56
C VAL A 115 -4.11 5.87 1.12
N VAL A 116 -3.91 5.97 2.44
CA VAL A 116 -3.02 5.09 3.18
C VAL A 116 -3.75 3.77 3.15
N ILE A 117 -3.34 2.91 2.25
CA ILE A 117 -3.74 1.52 2.26
C ILE A 117 -3.05 0.94 3.49
N THR A 118 -3.82 0.77 4.57
CA THR A 118 -3.28 0.32 5.85
C THR A 118 -3.76 -1.10 6.04
N ALA A 119 -2.88 -2.10 5.99
CA ALA A 119 -3.28 -3.49 6.19
C ALA A 119 -4.06 -3.63 7.52
N LYS A 120 -5.39 -3.80 7.43
CA LYS A 120 -6.32 -3.87 8.57
C LYS A 120 -6.08 -2.82 9.66
N LYS A 121 -5.71 -1.58 9.30
CA LYS A 121 -5.35 -0.49 10.24
C LYS A 121 -4.12 -0.74 11.15
N MET A 122 -3.36 -1.81 10.93
CA MET A 122 -2.18 -2.11 11.76
C MET A 122 -0.89 -1.49 11.21
N ILE A 123 -0.69 -1.57 9.88
CA ILE A 123 0.56 -1.13 9.25
C ILE A 123 0.26 -0.43 7.92
N ALA A 124 0.77 0.78 7.75
CA ALA A 124 0.64 1.52 6.50
C ALA A 124 1.51 0.87 5.41
N ILE A 125 0.92 0.52 4.27
CA ILE A 125 1.68 0.03 3.12
C ILE A 125 2.48 1.20 2.59
N SER A 126 3.80 1.13 2.74
CA SER A 126 4.74 2.13 2.25
C SER A 126 6.13 1.51 2.17
N LEU A 127 7.02 2.18 1.45
CA LEU A 127 8.44 1.86 1.43
C LEU A 127 9.04 1.74 2.86
N GLN A 128 8.49 2.45 3.85
CA GLN A 128 8.95 2.33 5.24
C GLN A 128 8.68 0.95 5.84
N THR A 129 7.54 0.33 5.53
CA THR A 129 7.19 -1.02 6.02
C THR A 129 8.11 -2.08 5.42
N PHE A 130 8.49 -1.92 4.16
CA PHE A 130 9.51 -2.74 3.51
C PHE A 130 10.86 -2.63 4.23
N VAL A 131 11.32 -1.41 4.52
CA VAL A 131 12.57 -1.18 5.27
C VAL A 131 12.51 -1.77 6.68
N TRP A 132 11.36 -1.67 7.35
CA TRP A 132 11.16 -2.26 8.67
C TRP A 132 11.27 -3.79 8.65
N LEU A 133 10.66 -4.47 7.66
CA LEU A 133 10.76 -5.91 7.48
C LEU A 133 12.19 -6.37 7.18
N LEU A 134 12.92 -5.65 6.32
CA LEU A 134 14.34 -5.92 6.05
C LEU A 134 15.18 -5.79 7.32
N LYS A 135 14.98 -4.71 8.09
CA LYS A 135 15.67 -4.50 9.37
C LYS A 135 15.37 -5.62 10.37
N SER A 136 14.11 -6.05 10.46
CA SER A 136 13.71 -7.13 11.35
C SER A 136 14.40 -8.45 10.97
N THR A 137 14.44 -8.78 9.68
CA THR A 137 15.11 -9.98 9.17
C THR A 137 16.62 -9.94 9.44
N PHE A 138 17.27 -8.81 9.18
CA PHE A 138 18.71 -8.64 9.44
C PHE A 138 19.03 -8.68 10.94
N SER A 139 18.18 -8.08 11.77
CA SER A 139 18.29 -8.14 13.23
C SER A 139 18.16 -9.58 13.74
N MET A 140 17.21 -10.36 13.22
CA MET A 140 17.05 -11.77 13.57
C MET A 140 18.27 -12.59 13.15
N PHE A 141 18.83 -12.33 11.96
CA PHE A 141 20.06 -12.96 11.51
C PHE A 141 21.27 -12.62 12.39
N THR A 142 21.33 -11.40 12.93
CA THR A 142 22.44 -10.94 13.78
C THR A 142 22.35 -11.47 15.22
N LEU A 143 21.13 -11.65 15.74
CA LEU A 143 20.88 -12.11 17.12
C LEU A 143 21.06 -13.62 17.31
N LEU A 144 20.92 -14.40 16.24
CA LEU A 144 21.01 -15.86 16.24
C LEU A 144 22.43 -16.33 15.92
#